data_AF-A0A6B3NDS8-F1
#
_entry.id   AF-A0A6B3NDS8-F1
#
_cell.length_a   1.000
_cell.length_b   1.000
_cell.length_c   1.000
_cell.angle_alpha   90.00
_cell.angle_beta   90.00
_cell.angle_gamma   90.00
#
_symmetry.space_group_name_H-M   'P 1'
#
loop_
_entity.id
_entity.type
_entity.pdbx_description
1 polymer ?
#
loop_
_entity_poly.entity_id
_entity_poly.type
_entity_poly.pdbx_seq_one_letter_code
_entity_poly.pdbx_strand_id
1 'polypeptide(L)'
;MFLGQLKVSSPILWFGVSFITGLIISSCSNLPTPLSNQQKSNSDPLNNQQEETEQDNKITEEKAKEGKSLTNSQPSPSPISQTLLSQNFPSVSDLPNSQIAPALEGHASRVELISFSRDGNLLASAEYQGIFIWDTKTREVRRILPGHRFSEYDTEPMLATSLAFSLDGSLLASSSWSQGGSPKKSLIIWNPNTGEEIRSLAGSVGCRDVIFSPDGGKLISSCGEGIQVWNPKTGEQLLNFYSELPVEAIALHPQGKILATVDLNLTGGEAGEESNAIKLWNLNAGGAQPLRTLKGHNRDINKIAFTPDGQFLVSGSFISGEEAEGTIKIWDWQQGKSIRTQGYDGESFSLSQDSKLIAGNFGDGILLELKTGQKIDSNINIPMQGGASALAFSPDGKILAWAGQPPTFPNPLIRLWPVGEPIAEELSLASAASNRANYMPIPLIDIWADGLPIIAEPKAIAVSPLRIPALKPAEEEEVSVEYPHASKAIVTITQTNLPDDSVLGLRYRIEFAPYGSQQQGKFWKVVWVGTQQKCQPGRGNQNWSSANCN
;
A
#
# COMPACT_ATOMS: atom_id res chain seq x y z
N MET A 1 -47.70 15.19 44.34
CA MET A 1 -47.98 13.73 44.41
C MET A 1 -47.84 13.16 43.01
N PHE A 2 -47.45 11.88 42.92
CA PHE A 2 -47.47 10.95 41.76
C PHE A 2 -48.29 11.33 40.51
N LEU A 3 -47.90 11.03 39.25
CA LEU A 3 -46.90 10.07 38.71
C LEU A 3 -46.12 10.69 37.53
N GLY A 4 -44.99 10.07 37.16
CA GLY A 4 -44.25 10.37 35.93
C GLY A 4 -43.17 9.34 35.59
N GLN A 5 -43.56 8.10 35.23
CA GLN A 5 -42.63 7.18 34.57
C GLN A 5 -42.52 7.54 33.08
N LEU A 6 -41.31 7.73 32.59
CA LEU A 6 -41.00 7.72 31.15
C LEU A 6 -40.11 6.51 30.87
N LYS A 7 -40.69 5.50 30.20
CA LYS A 7 -39.93 4.41 29.60
C LYS A 7 -39.19 4.93 28.38
N VAL A 8 -37.91 4.61 28.28
CA VAL A 8 -37.16 4.69 27.02
C VAL A 8 -37.57 3.51 26.14
N SER A 9 -37.89 3.77 24.88
CA SER A 9 -38.04 2.74 23.85
C SER A 9 -37.46 3.26 22.53
N SER A 10 -36.23 2.86 22.23
CA SER A 10 -35.64 2.99 20.89
C SER A 10 -36.37 2.05 19.93
N PRO A 11 -36.40 2.39 18.62
CA PRO A 11 -36.27 1.40 17.57
C PRO A 11 -34.88 1.51 16.93
N ILE A 12 -34.22 0.36 16.82
CA ILE A 12 -33.03 0.19 15.99
C ILE A 12 -33.45 0.28 14.53
N LEU A 13 -32.69 1.00 13.70
CA LEU A 13 -32.78 0.89 12.24
C LEU A 13 -31.41 0.53 11.66
N TRP A 14 -31.46 -0.35 10.66
CA TRP A 14 -30.35 -1.16 10.19
C TRP A 14 -30.13 -0.83 8.72
N PHE A 15 -28.99 -0.22 8.41
CA PHE A 15 -28.47 -0.08 7.05
C PHE A 15 -26.94 -0.27 7.14
N GLY A 16 -26.29 -1.09 6.33
CA GLY A 16 -26.72 -1.63 5.04
C GLY A 16 -25.84 -1.03 3.95
N VAL A 17 -24.57 -1.44 3.94
CA VAL A 17 -23.55 -0.89 3.03
C VAL A 17 -23.70 -1.50 1.65
N SER A 18 -23.88 -0.68 0.63
CA SER A 18 -23.49 -0.97 -0.76
C SER A 18 -23.38 0.32 -1.57
N PHE A 19 -22.34 0.40 -2.40
CA PHE A 19 -22.18 1.41 -3.44
C PHE A 19 -23.21 1.18 -4.56
N ILE A 20 -23.63 2.25 -5.26
CA ILE A 20 -23.50 2.45 -6.72
C ILE A 20 -24.24 3.73 -7.18
N THR A 21 -23.68 4.33 -8.22
CA THR A 21 -23.97 5.58 -8.95
C THR A 21 -25.42 6.02 -9.21
N GLY A 22 -25.63 7.33 -9.44
CA GLY A 22 -26.70 7.82 -10.32
C GLY A 22 -27.14 9.28 -10.12
N LEU A 23 -26.69 10.21 -10.98
CA LEU A 23 -27.27 11.56 -11.07
C LEU A 23 -28.63 11.51 -11.77
N ILE A 24 -29.68 12.13 -11.19
CA ILE A 24 -30.83 12.64 -11.95
C ILE A 24 -31.16 14.06 -11.47
N ILE A 25 -31.11 15.01 -12.39
CA ILE A 25 -31.61 16.37 -12.20
C ILE A 25 -33.13 16.35 -12.30
N SER A 26 -33.82 16.96 -11.33
CA SER A 26 -35.25 17.29 -11.45
C SER A 26 -35.49 18.73 -11.05
N SER A 27 -35.94 19.52 -12.02
CA SER A 27 -36.23 20.94 -11.90
C SER A 27 -37.69 21.20 -11.47
N CYS A 28 -37.90 22.03 -10.46
CA CYS A 28 -39.18 22.72 -10.24
C CYS A 28 -38.95 24.22 -10.04
N SER A 29 -39.48 25.02 -10.97
CA SER A 29 -39.47 26.49 -10.95
C SER A 29 -40.88 27.05 -10.78
N ASN A 30 -41.05 28.13 -10.03
CA ASN A 30 -42.22 29.01 -10.12
C ASN A 30 -41.91 30.45 -9.63
N LEU A 31 -41.63 31.34 -10.60
CA LEU A 31 -42.26 32.66 -10.90
C LEU A 31 -42.89 33.51 -9.76
N PRO A 32 -42.92 34.88 -9.87
CA PRO A 32 -43.21 35.62 -11.12
C PRO A 32 -42.44 36.91 -11.48
N THR A 33 -42.60 37.25 -12.77
CA THR A 33 -42.35 38.47 -13.60
C THR A 33 -42.92 39.81 -13.06
N PRO A 34 -42.58 41.04 -13.57
CA PRO A 34 -42.49 41.45 -15.01
C PRO A 34 -41.45 42.60 -15.33
N LEU A 35 -41.44 43.44 -16.41
CA LEU A 35 -42.33 43.73 -17.58
C LEU A 35 -41.59 44.50 -18.75
N SER A 36 -41.69 44.07 -20.02
CA SER A 36 -41.42 44.82 -21.29
C SER A 36 -39.97 45.33 -21.59
N ASN A 37 -39.54 45.68 -22.83
CA ASN A 37 -40.25 45.95 -24.09
C ASN A 37 -39.42 45.70 -25.40
N GLN A 38 -40.07 45.85 -26.57
CA GLN A 38 -39.66 45.48 -27.96
C GLN A 38 -38.40 46.16 -28.59
N GLN A 39 -37.74 45.51 -29.57
CA GLN A 39 -37.90 45.79 -31.03
C GLN A 39 -37.08 44.89 -32.01
N LYS A 40 -37.49 44.90 -33.30
CA LYS A 40 -37.19 43.97 -34.42
C LYS A 40 -35.84 44.16 -35.14
N SER A 41 -35.33 43.12 -35.81
CA SER A 41 -35.33 43.00 -37.30
C SER A 41 -34.74 41.68 -37.82
N ASN A 42 -35.09 41.29 -39.06
CA ASN A 42 -34.80 39.97 -39.67
C ASN A 42 -33.58 40.03 -40.62
N SER A 43 -32.86 38.91 -40.82
CA SER A 43 -32.92 38.14 -42.09
C SER A 43 -31.85 37.02 -42.21
N ASP A 44 -32.34 35.80 -42.47
CA ASP A 44 -31.71 34.65 -43.14
C ASP A 44 -32.56 34.37 -44.43
N PRO A 45 -32.34 33.35 -45.30
CA PRO A 45 -31.42 32.19 -45.26
C PRO A 45 -30.73 31.81 -46.62
N LEU A 46 -29.98 30.69 -46.63
CA LEU A 46 -29.84 29.62 -47.67
C LEU A 46 -28.52 28.84 -47.38
N ASN A 47 -28.44 27.57 -46.96
CA ASN A 47 -29.11 26.29 -47.26
C ASN A 47 -28.67 25.60 -48.58
N ASN A 48 -27.90 24.50 -48.48
CA ASN A 48 -28.27 23.17 -49.04
C ASN A 48 -27.22 22.05 -48.74
N GLN A 49 -27.67 20.80 -48.83
CA GLN A 49 -26.96 19.54 -48.53
C GLN A 49 -26.59 18.73 -49.81
N GLN A 50 -26.22 17.45 -49.63
CA GLN A 50 -26.16 16.32 -50.59
C GLN A 50 -24.89 16.19 -51.48
N GLU A 51 -24.43 14.99 -51.89
CA GLU A 51 -24.49 13.61 -51.35
C GLU A 51 -23.43 12.73 -52.06
N GLU A 52 -23.37 11.44 -51.72
CA GLU A 52 -22.45 10.36 -52.09
C GLU A 52 -22.07 10.14 -53.57
N THR A 53 -20.92 9.47 -53.83
CA THR A 53 -20.87 8.25 -54.69
C THR A 53 -19.54 7.48 -54.60
N GLU A 54 -19.62 6.15 -54.75
CA GLU A 54 -18.50 5.18 -54.75
C GLU A 54 -17.76 5.10 -56.11
N GLN A 55 -16.52 4.57 -56.13
CA GLN A 55 -16.13 3.63 -57.20
C GLN A 55 -14.96 2.70 -56.85
N ASP A 56 -15.20 1.40 -57.07
CA ASP A 56 -14.25 0.28 -57.03
C ASP A 56 -13.18 0.34 -58.13
N ASN A 57 -12.06 -0.39 -57.94
CA ASN A 57 -11.46 -1.13 -59.06
C ASN A 57 -10.65 -2.38 -58.63
N LYS A 58 -10.72 -3.44 -59.44
CA LYS A 58 -10.28 -4.81 -59.13
C LYS A 58 -9.02 -5.26 -59.89
N ILE A 59 -8.17 -6.01 -59.18
CA ILE A 59 -7.53 -7.30 -59.54
C ILE A 59 -6.79 -7.43 -60.91
N THR A 60 -5.51 -7.81 -60.85
CA THR A 60 -5.02 -8.98 -61.63
C THR A 60 -3.84 -9.67 -60.93
N GLU A 61 -3.89 -11.00 -60.80
CA GLU A 61 -2.75 -11.87 -60.47
C GLU A 61 -2.12 -12.41 -61.76
N GLU A 62 -0.81 -12.71 -61.76
CA GLU A 62 -0.29 -13.80 -62.60
C GLU A 62 0.93 -14.51 -61.94
N LYS A 63 1.13 -15.79 -62.25
CA LYS A 63 2.01 -16.72 -61.50
C LYS A 63 3.32 -17.07 -62.22
N ALA A 64 4.39 -17.08 -61.42
CA ALA A 64 5.61 -17.91 -61.45
C ALA A 64 5.97 -18.78 -62.68
N LYS A 65 7.26 -18.76 -63.08
CA LYS A 65 8.13 -19.96 -63.06
C LYS A 65 9.64 -19.69 -63.17
N GLU A 66 10.41 -20.75 -62.92
CA GLU A 66 11.84 -20.76 -62.55
C GLU A 66 12.84 -20.67 -63.72
N GLY A 67 14.08 -20.27 -63.41
CA GLY A 67 15.25 -20.44 -64.27
C GLY A 67 16.56 -20.36 -63.48
N LYS A 68 17.22 -21.50 -63.22
CA LYS A 68 18.50 -21.57 -62.48
C LYS A 68 19.69 -21.15 -63.35
N SER A 69 20.66 -20.46 -62.76
CA SER A 69 22.06 -20.55 -63.16
C SER A 69 23.01 -20.36 -61.97
N LEU A 70 24.04 -21.19 -61.90
CA LEU A 70 25.12 -21.17 -60.90
C LEU A 70 26.44 -20.90 -61.61
N THR A 71 27.30 -20.04 -61.06
CA THR A 71 28.72 -20.35 -60.74
C THR A 71 29.54 -19.15 -60.23
N ASN A 72 30.60 -19.47 -59.48
CA ASN A 72 31.84 -18.70 -59.22
C ASN A 72 31.88 -17.55 -58.18
N SER A 73 32.02 -17.98 -56.91
CA SER A 73 33.24 -17.85 -56.08
C SER A 73 33.90 -16.48 -55.74
N GLN A 74 33.84 -16.15 -54.44
CA GLN A 74 34.81 -15.43 -53.57
C GLN A 74 35.07 -13.92 -53.77
N PRO A 75 35.53 -13.18 -52.72
CA PRO A 75 35.57 -13.48 -51.27
C PRO A 75 34.81 -12.45 -50.40
N SER A 76 34.70 -12.75 -49.10
CA SER A 76 33.97 -11.98 -48.08
C SER A 76 34.67 -10.68 -47.61
N PRO A 77 33.95 -9.55 -47.47
CA PRO A 77 34.31 -8.48 -46.55
C PRO A 77 33.75 -8.79 -45.15
N SER A 78 34.60 -8.74 -44.12
CA SER A 78 34.24 -8.97 -42.72
C SER A 78 33.43 -7.80 -42.13
N PRO A 79 32.21 -8.00 -41.60
CA PRO A 79 31.57 -7.05 -40.71
C PRO A 79 32.23 -7.10 -39.33
N ILE A 80 32.47 -5.94 -38.73
CA ILE A 80 32.92 -5.82 -37.35
C ILE A 80 31.75 -6.24 -36.44
N SER A 81 31.75 -7.48 -35.96
CA SER A 81 30.77 -7.92 -34.96
C SER A 81 31.00 -7.18 -33.65
N GLN A 82 29.94 -6.52 -33.19
CA GLN A 82 29.87 -5.85 -31.89
C GLN A 82 30.02 -6.89 -30.78
N THR A 83 31.19 -6.94 -30.14
CA THR A 83 31.44 -7.76 -28.96
C THR A 83 31.27 -6.89 -27.71
N LEU A 84 30.06 -6.87 -27.13
CA LEU A 84 29.81 -6.21 -25.84
C LEU A 84 28.61 -6.85 -25.11
N LEU A 85 28.94 -7.66 -24.10
CA LEU A 85 28.12 -7.98 -22.93
C LEU A 85 26.69 -8.52 -23.16
N SER A 86 26.59 -9.70 -23.78
CA SER A 86 25.53 -10.65 -23.40
C SER A 86 25.88 -11.23 -22.01
N GLN A 87 25.48 -10.55 -20.94
CA GLN A 87 25.31 -11.25 -19.66
C GLN A 87 24.08 -12.14 -19.81
N ASN A 88 24.31 -13.45 -19.87
CA ASN A 88 23.25 -14.43 -20.03
C ASN A 88 22.38 -14.45 -18.78
N PHE A 89 21.15 -13.96 -18.89
CA PHE A 89 20.08 -14.33 -17.96
C PHE A 89 19.69 -15.80 -18.23
N PRO A 90 19.37 -16.62 -17.21
CA PRO A 90 18.92 -18.01 -17.42
C PRO A 90 17.61 -18.09 -18.20
N SER A 91 17.35 -19.24 -18.83
CA SER A 91 16.04 -19.55 -19.40
C SER A 91 15.01 -19.85 -18.31
N VAL A 92 13.78 -19.35 -18.51
CA VAL A 92 12.69 -19.27 -17.52
C VAL A 92 12.08 -20.62 -17.09
N SER A 93 12.64 -21.76 -17.51
CA SER A 93 12.05 -23.10 -17.30
C SER A 93 12.24 -23.72 -15.90
N ASP A 94 13.17 -23.21 -15.08
CA ASP A 94 13.60 -23.88 -13.84
C ASP A 94 13.23 -23.15 -12.53
N LEU A 95 12.35 -22.14 -12.58
CA LEU A 95 11.81 -21.50 -11.37
C LEU A 95 10.59 -22.28 -10.85
N PRO A 96 10.62 -22.85 -9.63
CA PRO A 96 9.48 -23.61 -9.11
C PRO A 96 8.25 -22.75 -8.87
N ASN A 97 7.09 -23.22 -9.33
CA ASN A 97 5.80 -22.68 -8.94
C ASN A 97 5.69 -22.57 -7.40
N SER A 98 5.44 -21.34 -6.92
CA SER A 98 4.86 -21.03 -5.61
C SER A 98 5.37 -21.84 -4.40
N GLN A 99 6.68 -21.96 -4.22
CA GLN A 99 7.17 -22.03 -2.84
C GLN A 99 6.89 -20.67 -2.20
N ILE A 100 6.21 -20.68 -1.05
CA ILE A 100 5.73 -19.48 -0.37
C ILE A 100 6.93 -18.58 -0.08
N ALA A 101 7.05 -17.46 -0.81
CA ALA A 101 8.04 -16.44 -0.55
C ALA A 101 7.90 -15.99 0.92
N PRO A 102 9.01 -15.78 1.66
CA PRO A 102 8.94 -15.48 3.08
C PRO A 102 7.94 -14.37 3.41
N ALA A 103 6.99 -14.67 4.28
CA ALA A 103 5.88 -13.77 4.60
C ALA A 103 6.03 -13.15 5.98
N LEU A 104 5.65 -11.88 6.10
CA LEU A 104 5.39 -11.22 7.38
C LEU A 104 3.89 -11.32 7.65
N GLU A 105 3.56 -12.12 8.67
CA GLU A 105 2.20 -12.41 9.11
C GLU A 105 1.87 -11.68 10.40
N GLY A 106 0.74 -10.98 10.42
CA GLY A 106 0.10 -10.52 11.65
C GLY A 106 -0.77 -9.28 11.54
N HIS A 107 -1.01 -8.83 10.32
CA HIS A 107 -2.03 -7.84 10.00
C HIS A 107 -3.44 -8.44 10.13
N ALA A 108 -4.39 -7.63 10.61
CA ALA A 108 -5.81 -7.97 10.69
C ALA A 108 -6.66 -7.20 9.67
N SER A 109 -6.08 -6.24 8.96
CA SER A 109 -6.74 -5.51 7.87
C SER A 109 -5.76 -5.20 6.74
N ARG A 110 -6.26 -4.65 5.62
CA ARG A 110 -5.48 -4.33 4.44
C ARG A 110 -4.24 -3.48 4.80
N VAL A 111 -3.09 -3.87 4.25
CA VAL A 111 -1.83 -3.14 4.43
C VAL A 111 -1.76 -2.07 3.34
N GLU A 112 -1.78 -0.80 3.74
CA GLU A 112 -1.80 0.33 2.81
C GLU A 112 -0.41 0.92 2.55
N LEU A 113 0.50 0.79 3.51
CA LEU A 113 1.86 1.32 3.42
C LEU A 113 2.90 0.28 3.81
N ILE A 114 4.02 0.29 3.11
CA ILE A 114 5.26 -0.42 3.46
C ILE A 114 6.42 0.55 3.21
N SER A 115 7.37 0.59 4.15
CA SER A 115 8.57 1.42 4.06
C SER A 115 9.74 0.69 4.72
N PHE A 116 10.90 0.63 4.06
CA PHE A 116 12.12 0.09 4.67
C PHE A 116 12.92 1.19 5.36
N SER A 117 13.50 0.87 6.51
CA SER A 117 14.64 1.62 7.04
C SER A 117 15.84 1.51 6.10
N ARG A 118 16.70 2.53 6.06
CA ARG A 118 17.75 2.64 5.03
C ARG A 118 18.88 1.62 5.16
N ASP A 119 19.09 1.05 6.35
CA ASP A 119 20.01 -0.07 6.56
C ASP A 119 19.40 -1.44 6.21
N GLY A 120 18.10 -1.48 5.95
CA GLY A 120 17.34 -2.68 5.62
C GLY A 120 17.01 -3.57 6.82
N ASN A 121 17.36 -3.19 8.05
CA ASN A 121 17.18 -4.02 9.25
C ASN A 121 15.73 -3.97 9.80
N LEU A 122 15.03 -2.86 9.55
CA LEU A 122 13.62 -2.67 9.91
C LEU A 122 12.76 -2.46 8.66
N LEU A 123 11.55 -3.01 8.70
CA LEU A 123 10.45 -2.66 7.81
C LEU A 123 9.32 -2.07 8.68
N ALA A 124 8.71 -0.98 8.23
CA ALA A 124 7.47 -0.46 8.78
C ALA A 124 6.33 -0.75 7.80
N SER A 125 5.18 -1.17 8.31
CA SER A 125 3.94 -1.28 7.54
C SER A 125 2.77 -0.65 8.29
N ALA A 126 1.79 -0.10 7.57
CA ALA A 126 0.57 0.44 8.17
C ALA A 126 -0.67 -0.34 7.73
N GLU A 127 -1.55 -0.59 8.69
CA GLU A 127 -2.92 -1.05 8.51
C GLU A 127 -3.87 -0.11 9.27
N TYR A 128 -5.19 -0.33 9.18
CA TYR A 128 -6.18 0.52 9.83
C TYR A 128 -5.95 0.67 11.36
N GLN A 129 -5.49 -0.39 12.04
CA GLN A 129 -5.34 -0.41 13.50
C GLN A 129 -3.93 -0.10 14.04
N GLY A 130 -3.01 0.42 13.20
CA GLY A 130 -1.68 0.87 13.65
C GLY A 130 -0.54 0.60 12.67
N ILE A 131 0.67 0.91 13.13
CA ILE A 131 1.91 0.80 12.34
C ILE A 131 2.79 -0.31 12.95
N PHE A 132 3.10 -1.34 12.18
CA PHE A 132 3.88 -2.49 12.61
C PHE A 132 5.35 -2.28 12.24
N ILE A 133 6.24 -2.50 13.20
CA ILE A 133 7.70 -2.45 13.03
C ILE A 133 8.22 -3.88 13.08
N TRP A 134 8.81 -4.32 11.99
CA TRP A 134 9.31 -5.68 11.77
C TRP A 134 10.84 -5.70 11.82
N ASP A 135 11.39 -6.77 12.37
CA ASP A 135 12.76 -7.18 12.10
C ASP A 135 12.79 -7.90 10.74
N THR A 136 13.56 -7.40 9.77
CA THR A 136 13.59 -8.02 8.43
C THR A 136 14.31 -9.36 8.41
N LYS A 137 15.24 -9.59 9.36
CA LYS A 137 16.04 -10.81 9.45
C LYS A 137 15.32 -11.91 10.21
N THR A 138 14.69 -11.60 11.35
CA THR A 138 13.90 -12.60 12.11
C THR A 138 12.47 -12.74 11.58
N ARG A 139 11.98 -11.76 10.79
CA ARG A 139 10.63 -11.71 10.21
C ARG A 139 9.52 -11.61 11.26
N GLU A 140 9.86 -11.09 12.43
CA GLU A 140 8.94 -10.91 13.55
C GLU A 140 8.59 -9.44 13.81
N VAL A 141 7.39 -9.22 14.32
CA VAL A 141 6.97 -7.90 14.83
C VAL A 141 7.81 -7.56 16.06
N ARG A 142 8.68 -6.55 15.94
CA ARG A 142 9.39 -5.96 17.08
C ARG A 142 8.46 -5.13 17.93
N ARG A 143 7.53 -4.40 17.29
CA ARG A 143 6.57 -3.51 17.97
C ARG A 143 5.40 -3.13 17.07
N ILE A 144 4.29 -2.75 17.69
CA ILE A 144 3.16 -2.06 17.04
C ILE A 144 3.01 -0.67 17.66
N LEU A 145 3.08 0.36 16.83
CA LEU A 145 2.81 1.74 17.18
C LEU A 145 1.30 2.00 17.05
N PRO A 146 0.67 2.77 17.96
CA PRO A 146 -0.76 3.06 17.93
C PRO A 146 -1.25 3.68 16.62
N GLY A 147 -0.39 4.41 15.90
CA GLY A 147 -0.76 5.19 14.73
C GLY A 147 -1.50 6.47 15.12
N HIS A 148 -2.50 6.86 14.32
CA HIS A 148 -3.22 8.12 14.46
C HIS A 148 -4.65 7.91 15.03
N ARG A 149 -5.23 8.94 15.63
CA ARG A 149 -6.57 8.93 16.25
C ARG A 149 -7.30 10.24 15.96
N PHE A 150 -8.62 10.20 15.81
CA PHE A 150 -9.45 11.40 15.64
C PHE A 150 -9.38 12.32 16.87
N SER A 151 -9.54 11.80 18.09
CA SER A 151 -9.49 12.60 19.33
C SER A 151 -8.75 11.90 20.48
N GLU A 152 -8.72 12.51 21.68
CA GLU A 152 -8.17 11.88 22.90
C GLU A 152 -9.07 10.81 23.50
N TYR A 153 -10.38 10.96 23.30
CA TYR A 153 -11.41 10.12 23.92
C TYR A 153 -11.97 9.09 22.93
N ASP A 154 -11.58 9.23 21.66
CA ASP A 154 -12.00 8.35 20.59
C ASP A 154 -11.03 7.18 20.44
N THR A 155 -11.58 5.97 20.49
CA THR A 155 -10.83 4.74 20.28
C THR A 155 -10.59 4.45 18.79
N GLU A 156 -11.36 5.07 17.88
CA GLU A 156 -11.28 4.81 16.45
C GLU A 156 -9.92 5.22 15.86
N PRO A 157 -9.18 4.27 15.27
CA PRO A 157 -7.90 4.54 14.65
C PRO A 157 -8.07 5.20 13.29
N MET A 158 -7.09 6.03 12.93
CA MET A 158 -6.98 6.59 11.59
C MET A 158 -5.78 5.98 10.87
N LEU A 159 -5.99 5.67 9.60
CA LEU A 159 -4.92 5.21 8.70
C LEU A 159 -3.79 6.24 8.63
N ALA A 160 -2.56 5.73 8.63
CA ALA A 160 -1.43 6.53 8.19
C ALA A 160 -1.52 6.70 6.66
N THR A 161 -1.20 7.90 6.18
CA THR A 161 -1.20 8.27 4.76
C THR A 161 0.20 8.16 4.13
N SER A 162 1.26 8.32 4.94
CA SER A 162 2.64 8.09 4.52
C SER A 162 3.54 7.67 5.71
N LEU A 163 4.66 7.00 5.39
CA LEU A 163 5.66 6.47 6.33
C LEU A 163 7.08 6.71 5.81
N ALA A 164 7.90 7.45 6.57
CA ALA A 164 9.29 7.70 6.23
C ALA A 164 10.24 7.45 7.40
N PHE A 165 11.28 6.63 7.21
CA PHE A 165 12.38 6.51 8.16
C PHE A 165 13.39 7.65 8.01
N SER A 166 14.06 8.03 9.11
CA SER A 166 15.27 8.85 9.04
C SER A 166 16.42 8.10 8.37
N LEU A 167 17.43 8.85 7.90
CA LEU A 167 18.62 8.32 7.25
C LEU A 167 19.33 7.22 8.07
N ASP A 168 19.33 7.38 9.39
CA ASP A 168 19.96 6.49 10.38
C ASP A 168 19.00 5.44 10.97
N GLY A 169 17.75 5.37 10.51
CA GLY A 169 16.72 4.46 11.02
C GLY A 169 16.28 4.72 12.47
N SER A 170 16.82 5.74 13.14
CA SER A 170 16.53 6.05 14.54
C SER A 170 15.15 6.67 14.78
N LEU A 171 14.55 7.23 13.74
CA LEU A 171 13.22 7.83 13.73
C LEU A 171 12.36 7.21 12.63
N LEU A 172 11.06 7.10 12.91
CA LEU A 172 10.02 6.89 11.90
C LEU A 172 9.05 8.07 11.98
N ALA A 173 8.75 8.71 10.86
CA ALA A 173 7.66 9.67 10.76
C ALA A 173 6.43 9.01 10.13
N SER A 174 5.25 9.35 10.63
CA SER A 174 3.96 8.99 10.02
C SER A 174 3.04 10.20 9.91
N SER A 175 2.36 10.32 8.78
CA SER A 175 1.31 11.31 8.54
C SER A 175 -0.07 10.66 8.54
N SER A 176 -1.14 11.43 8.78
CA SER A 176 -2.52 10.96 8.60
C SER A 176 -3.49 12.11 8.27
N TRP A 177 -4.46 11.78 7.41
CA TRP A 177 -5.60 12.60 7.00
C TRP A 177 -6.72 11.68 6.49
N SER A 178 -7.97 12.13 6.54
CA SER A 178 -9.12 11.47 5.92
C SER A 178 -10.07 12.49 5.31
N GLN A 179 -10.88 12.09 4.31
CA GLN A 179 -11.92 12.94 3.77
C GLN A 179 -12.88 13.37 4.88
N GLY A 180 -13.02 14.69 5.08
CA GLY A 180 -13.89 15.27 6.11
C GLY A 180 -13.34 15.24 7.55
N GLY A 181 -12.12 14.75 7.80
CA GLY A 181 -11.59 14.67 9.16
C GLY A 181 -10.07 14.60 9.28
N SER A 182 -9.53 15.38 10.21
CA SER A 182 -8.10 15.37 10.56
C SER A 182 -7.89 14.70 11.92
N PRO A 183 -6.82 13.90 12.10
CA PRO A 183 -6.46 13.34 13.40
C PRO A 183 -6.10 14.45 14.38
N LYS A 184 -6.16 14.17 15.68
CA LYS A 184 -5.60 15.05 16.72
C LYS A 184 -4.11 15.34 16.51
N LYS A 185 -3.39 14.38 15.93
CA LYS A 185 -1.95 14.39 15.70
C LYS A 185 -1.70 14.01 14.25
N SER A 186 -1.52 15.00 13.38
CA SER A 186 -1.45 14.83 11.92
C SER A 186 -0.10 14.36 11.43
N LEU A 187 0.96 14.76 12.11
CA LEU A 187 2.32 14.29 11.89
C LEU A 187 2.91 13.83 13.22
N ILE A 188 3.49 12.63 13.24
CA ILE A 188 4.06 12.02 14.44
C ILE A 188 5.47 11.49 14.14
N ILE A 189 6.42 11.79 15.02
CA ILE A 189 7.78 11.22 15.01
C ILE A 189 7.88 10.21 16.14
N TRP A 190 8.20 8.96 15.78
CA TRP A 190 8.32 7.81 16.66
C TRP A 190 9.77 7.37 16.80
N ASN A 191 10.12 6.78 17.94
CA ASN A 191 11.25 5.88 18.05
C ASN A 191 10.77 4.45 17.68
N PRO A 192 11.19 3.87 16.55
CA PRO A 192 10.69 2.57 16.10
C PRO A 192 11.14 1.41 17.03
N ASN A 193 12.18 1.59 17.83
CA ASN A 193 12.68 0.56 18.76
C ASN A 193 11.91 0.59 20.10
N THR A 194 11.71 1.78 20.69
CA THR A 194 11.05 1.92 22.01
C THR A 194 9.53 2.08 21.93
N GLY A 195 8.99 2.45 20.78
CA GLY A 195 7.57 2.75 20.59
C GLY A 195 7.15 4.12 21.09
N GLU A 196 8.12 4.92 21.52
CA GLU A 196 7.88 6.23 22.08
C GLU A 196 7.47 7.21 20.98
N GLU A 197 6.35 7.89 21.20
CA GLU A 197 6.05 9.12 20.49
C GLU A 197 7.03 10.19 20.98
N ILE A 198 8.03 10.52 20.17
CA ILE A 198 9.04 11.53 20.52
C ILE A 198 8.41 12.92 20.38
N ARG A 199 7.67 13.15 19.29
CA ARG A 199 7.02 14.43 18.97
C ARG A 199 5.75 14.20 18.17
N SER A 200 4.75 15.06 18.39
CA SER A 200 3.72 15.34 17.40
C SER A 200 3.94 16.73 16.83
N LEU A 201 3.84 16.84 15.51
CA LEU A 201 3.99 18.05 14.73
C LEU A 201 2.69 18.33 13.95
N ALA A 202 2.56 19.52 13.37
CA ALA A 202 1.41 19.97 12.57
C ALA A 202 0.02 19.95 13.26
N GLY A 203 -0.12 19.47 14.50
CA GLY A 203 -1.39 19.49 15.25
C GLY A 203 -2.51 18.75 14.53
N SER A 204 -3.70 19.35 14.44
CA SER A 204 -4.91 18.74 13.84
C SER A 204 -5.24 19.23 12.42
N VAL A 205 -4.25 19.69 11.63
CA VAL A 205 -4.52 20.21 10.27
C VAL A 205 -4.72 19.13 9.21
N GLY A 206 -4.33 17.88 9.49
CA GLY A 206 -4.28 16.78 8.53
C GLY A 206 -3.02 16.83 7.66
N CYS A 207 -2.36 15.69 7.47
CA CYS A 207 -1.17 15.57 6.64
C CYS A 207 -1.29 14.38 5.68
N ARG A 208 -0.94 14.58 4.41
CA ARG A 208 -1.08 13.55 3.36
C ARG A 208 0.19 12.78 3.11
N ASP A 209 1.33 13.45 3.09
CA ASP A 209 2.61 12.81 2.80
C ASP A 209 3.75 13.40 3.64
N VAL A 210 4.80 12.61 3.86
CA VAL A 210 5.95 12.95 4.69
C VAL A 210 7.23 12.28 4.19
N ILE A 211 8.32 13.04 4.08
CA ILE A 211 9.64 12.55 3.66
C ILE A 211 10.77 13.18 4.48
N PHE A 212 11.80 12.39 4.82
CA PHE A 212 13.05 12.91 5.37
C PHE A 212 13.97 13.42 4.25
N SER A 213 14.80 14.43 4.55
CA SER A 213 15.87 14.83 3.64
C SER A 213 17.00 13.80 3.57
N PRO A 214 17.74 13.71 2.45
CA PRO A 214 18.86 12.76 2.28
C PRO A 214 20.01 12.91 3.29
N ASP A 215 20.09 14.02 4.02
CA ASP A 215 21.05 14.25 5.11
C ASP A 215 20.44 13.96 6.51
N GLY A 216 19.16 13.59 6.58
CA GLY A 216 18.39 13.41 7.82
C GLY A 216 18.14 14.69 8.63
N GLY A 217 18.56 15.86 8.13
CA GLY A 217 18.49 17.13 8.85
C GLY A 217 17.12 17.81 8.83
N LYS A 218 16.23 17.40 7.92
CA LYS A 218 14.89 17.96 7.73
C LYS A 218 13.85 16.86 7.57
N LEU A 219 12.63 17.18 7.99
CA LEU A 219 11.41 16.42 7.71
C LEU A 219 10.47 17.35 6.93
N ILE A 220 10.05 16.95 5.74
CA ILE A 220 9.14 17.71 4.87
C ILE A 220 7.79 16.99 4.87
N SER A 221 6.70 17.73 5.00
CA SER A 221 5.35 17.16 5.06
C SER A 221 4.33 18.05 4.34
N SER A 222 3.42 17.44 3.59
CA SER A 222 2.22 18.12 3.06
C SER A 222 1.12 18.11 4.12
N CYS A 223 0.84 19.27 4.70
CA CYS A 223 -0.08 19.41 5.84
C CYS A 223 -0.95 20.67 5.68
N GLY A 224 -2.27 20.51 5.79
CA GLY A 224 -3.22 21.58 5.49
C GLY A 224 -3.06 22.12 4.06
N GLU A 225 -2.92 23.45 3.94
CA GLU A 225 -2.85 24.20 2.66
C GLU A 225 -1.41 24.36 2.09
N GLY A 226 -0.48 23.46 2.43
CA GLY A 226 0.89 23.60 1.91
C GLY A 226 1.94 22.64 2.45
N ILE A 227 3.20 23.07 2.34
CA ILE A 227 4.39 22.32 2.71
C ILE A 227 5.03 22.90 3.97
N GLN A 228 5.16 22.05 4.97
CA GLN A 228 5.85 22.35 6.23
C GLN A 228 7.19 21.60 6.28
N VAL A 229 8.24 22.27 6.72
CA VAL A 229 9.59 21.71 6.86
C VAL A 229 10.04 21.88 8.31
N TRP A 230 10.48 20.79 8.91
CA TRP A 230 10.80 20.69 10.34
C TRP A 230 12.22 20.22 10.55
N ASN A 231 12.83 20.61 11.66
CA ASN A 231 13.98 19.93 12.23
C ASN A 231 13.45 18.72 13.03
N PRO A 232 13.69 17.47 12.60
CA PRO A 232 13.10 16.29 13.26
C PRO A 232 13.65 16.07 14.68
N LYS A 233 14.85 16.57 14.97
CA LYS A 233 15.48 16.41 16.29
C LYS A 233 14.93 17.37 17.32
N THR A 234 14.64 18.63 16.94
CA THR A 234 14.12 19.66 17.87
C THR A 234 12.59 19.79 17.83
N GLY A 235 11.95 19.50 16.70
CA GLY A 235 10.54 19.82 16.43
C GLY A 235 10.30 21.27 15.97
N GLU A 236 11.37 22.03 15.70
CA GLU A 236 11.29 23.40 15.20
C GLU A 236 10.83 23.43 13.73
N GLN A 237 9.89 24.32 13.40
CA GLN A 237 9.47 24.55 12.02
C GLN A 237 10.49 25.48 11.33
N LEU A 238 11.26 24.93 10.39
CA LEU A 238 12.32 25.63 9.66
C LEU A 238 11.78 26.46 8.49
N LEU A 239 10.72 25.99 7.83
CA LEU A 239 10.07 26.65 6.71
C LEU A 239 8.59 26.21 6.62
N ASN A 240 7.73 27.11 6.18
CA ASN A 240 6.39 26.79 5.70
C ASN A 240 6.14 27.60 4.42
N PHE A 241 5.55 26.99 3.39
CA PHE A 241 5.08 27.70 2.20
C PHE A 241 3.78 27.08 1.68
N TYR A 242 2.92 27.94 1.17
CA TYR A 242 1.60 27.57 0.69
C TYR A 242 1.65 27.09 -0.76
N SER A 243 0.83 26.09 -1.06
CA SER A 243 0.37 25.78 -2.41
C SER A 243 -1.00 26.46 -2.62
N GLU A 244 -1.51 26.46 -3.86
CA GLU A 244 -2.80 27.10 -4.17
C GLU A 244 -3.99 26.21 -3.75
N LEU A 245 -3.74 24.92 -3.58
CA LEU A 245 -4.66 23.88 -3.09
C LEU A 245 -3.86 22.93 -2.17
N PRO A 246 -4.50 22.13 -1.30
CA PRO A 246 -3.81 21.16 -0.45
C PRO A 246 -2.90 20.21 -1.25
N VAL A 247 -1.66 19.97 -0.80
CA VAL A 247 -0.73 19.07 -1.51
C VAL A 247 -1.06 17.61 -1.21
N GLU A 248 -1.26 16.82 -2.26
CA GLU A 248 -1.51 15.37 -2.21
C GLU A 248 -0.22 14.59 -1.93
N ALA A 249 0.78 14.72 -2.80
CA ALA A 249 2.03 13.95 -2.75
C ALA A 249 3.29 14.82 -2.89
N ILE A 250 4.39 14.40 -2.27
CA ILE A 250 5.69 15.09 -2.30
C ILE A 250 6.85 14.16 -2.64
N ALA A 251 7.85 14.67 -3.36
CA ALA A 251 9.10 13.95 -3.61
C ALA A 251 10.29 14.89 -3.57
N LEU A 252 11.34 14.52 -2.84
CA LEU A 252 12.59 15.29 -2.75
C LEU A 252 13.67 14.60 -3.59
N HIS A 253 14.33 15.38 -4.44
CA HIS A 253 15.46 14.92 -5.26
C HIS A 253 16.60 14.40 -4.36
N PRO A 254 17.35 13.35 -4.76
CA PRO A 254 18.42 12.76 -3.92
C PRO A 254 19.51 13.73 -3.44
N GLN A 255 19.66 14.91 -4.06
CA GLN A 255 20.58 15.97 -3.61
C GLN A 255 19.96 16.94 -2.57
N GLY A 256 18.70 16.76 -2.19
CA GLY A 256 18.00 17.55 -1.16
C GLY A 256 17.60 18.97 -1.55
N LYS A 257 17.78 19.37 -2.82
CA LYS A 257 17.54 20.76 -3.29
C LYS A 257 16.25 20.97 -4.06
N ILE A 258 15.79 19.98 -4.83
CA ILE A 258 14.57 20.11 -5.65
C ILE A 258 13.46 19.30 -5.01
N LEU A 259 12.37 19.97 -4.63
CA LEU A 259 11.13 19.33 -4.21
C LEU A 259 10.16 19.30 -5.39
N ALA A 260 9.47 18.19 -5.58
CA ALA A 260 8.29 18.08 -6.41
C ALA A 260 7.06 17.98 -5.50
N THR A 261 5.97 18.65 -5.89
CA THR A 261 4.66 18.58 -5.22
C THR A 261 3.57 18.34 -6.26
N VAL A 262 2.49 17.70 -5.85
CA VAL A 262 1.23 17.64 -6.59
C VAL A 262 0.14 18.23 -5.72
N ASP A 263 -0.62 19.18 -6.27
CA ASP A 263 -1.76 19.78 -5.62
C ASP A 263 -3.03 18.93 -5.87
N LEU A 264 -3.87 18.76 -4.86
CA LEU A 264 -5.11 17.96 -4.92
C LEU A 264 -6.13 18.58 -5.88
N ASN A 265 -6.71 17.75 -6.74
CA ASN A 265 -7.79 18.15 -7.64
C ASN A 265 -9.15 18.13 -6.90
N LEU A 266 -9.71 19.30 -6.59
CA LEU A 266 -10.97 19.42 -5.85
C LEU A 266 -12.23 19.52 -6.72
N THR A 267 -12.11 19.62 -8.05
CA THR A 267 -13.27 19.93 -8.91
C THR A 267 -14.04 18.72 -9.41
N GLY A 268 -13.49 17.49 -9.30
CA GLY A 268 -14.21 16.25 -9.64
C GLY A 268 -14.77 16.17 -11.07
N GLY A 269 -14.25 17.01 -11.97
CA GLY A 269 -14.77 17.25 -13.32
C GLY A 269 -13.63 17.59 -14.27
N GLU A 270 -13.97 17.84 -15.55
CA GLU A 270 -13.03 17.91 -16.68
C GLU A 270 -11.69 18.58 -16.35
N ALA A 271 -10.60 17.88 -16.68
CA ALA A 271 -9.25 18.30 -16.39
C ALA A 271 -8.91 19.62 -17.11
N GLY A 272 -9.11 20.74 -16.42
CA GLY A 272 -8.63 22.04 -16.87
C GLY A 272 -7.11 22.04 -17.04
N GLU A 273 -6.58 22.90 -17.89
CA GLU A 273 -5.16 22.91 -18.30
C GLU A 273 -4.14 23.07 -17.15
N GLU A 274 -4.61 23.44 -15.95
CA GLU A 274 -3.82 23.60 -14.72
C GLU A 274 -3.91 22.39 -13.76
N SER A 275 -4.95 21.56 -13.90
CA SER A 275 -5.19 20.40 -13.02
C SER A 275 -4.19 19.28 -13.25
N ASN A 276 -3.87 18.52 -12.19
CA ASN A 276 -3.00 17.34 -12.25
C ASN A 276 -1.60 17.60 -12.83
N ALA A 277 -1.02 18.73 -12.43
CA ALA A 277 0.36 19.10 -12.76
C ALA A 277 1.32 18.88 -11.58
N ILE A 278 2.58 18.55 -11.89
CA ILE A 278 3.64 18.39 -10.88
C ILE A 278 4.43 19.70 -10.81
N LYS A 279 4.40 20.39 -9.66
CA LYS A 279 5.13 21.64 -9.44
C LYS A 279 6.51 21.31 -8.86
N LEU A 280 7.57 21.82 -9.48
CA LEU A 280 8.96 21.67 -9.03
C LEU A 280 9.43 22.97 -8.37
N TRP A 281 10.14 22.84 -7.26
CA TRP A 281 10.58 23.92 -6.40
C TRP A 281 12.05 23.79 -6.03
N ASN A 282 12.79 24.90 -6.08
CA ASN A 282 14.14 24.99 -5.54
C ASN A 282 14.05 25.37 -4.04
N LEU A 283 14.42 24.43 -3.16
CA LEU A 283 14.42 24.61 -1.71
C LEU A 283 15.69 25.30 -1.23
N ASN A 284 15.53 26.50 -0.69
CA ASN A 284 16.59 27.29 -0.08
C ASN A 284 16.25 27.62 1.38
N ALA A 285 17.23 28.12 2.14
CA ALA A 285 17.03 28.46 3.56
C ALA A 285 15.94 29.52 3.80
N GLY A 286 15.68 30.39 2.81
CA GLY A 286 14.65 31.44 2.88
C GLY A 286 13.32 31.10 2.20
N GLY A 287 13.11 29.88 1.69
CA GLY A 287 11.85 29.52 1.02
C GLY A 287 11.99 28.50 -0.11
N ALA A 288 10.86 28.20 -0.73
CA ALA A 288 10.75 27.44 -1.96
C ALA A 288 10.49 28.39 -3.14
N GLN A 289 11.32 28.33 -4.18
CA GLN A 289 11.13 29.10 -5.41
C GLN A 289 10.58 28.19 -6.52
N PRO A 290 9.51 28.57 -7.23
CA PRO A 290 9.05 27.82 -8.40
C PRO A 290 10.17 27.66 -9.43
N LEU A 291 10.39 26.42 -9.89
CA LEU A 291 11.38 26.07 -10.89
C LEU A 291 10.73 25.73 -12.24
N ARG A 292 9.70 24.87 -12.21
CA ARG A 292 9.02 24.35 -13.39
C ARG A 292 7.70 23.67 -13.02
N THR A 293 6.73 23.66 -13.94
CA THR A 293 5.53 22.81 -13.84
C THR A 293 5.58 21.74 -14.93
N LEU A 294 5.32 20.48 -14.57
CA LEU A 294 5.19 19.35 -15.50
C LEU A 294 3.70 19.08 -15.72
N LYS A 295 3.21 19.30 -16.95
CA LYS A 295 1.82 19.08 -17.35
C LYS A 295 1.72 17.86 -18.28
N GLY A 296 0.59 17.15 -18.27
CA GLY A 296 0.32 16.05 -19.20
C GLY A 296 -0.27 14.77 -18.59
N HIS A 297 -0.59 14.77 -17.29
CA HIS A 297 -1.55 13.83 -16.71
C HIS A 297 -2.98 14.31 -16.96
N ASN A 298 -3.90 13.37 -17.14
CA ASN A 298 -5.33 13.60 -17.37
C ASN A 298 -6.20 13.07 -16.20
N ARG A 299 -5.56 12.58 -15.14
CA ARG A 299 -6.14 11.98 -13.93
C ARG A 299 -5.29 12.36 -12.73
N ASP A 300 -5.88 12.23 -11.55
CA ASP A 300 -5.30 12.72 -10.31
C ASP A 300 -4.03 11.94 -9.95
N ILE A 301 -2.95 12.66 -9.70
CA ILE A 301 -1.64 12.07 -9.37
C ILE A 301 -1.60 11.87 -7.86
N ASN A 302 -1.68 10.63 -7.41
CA ASN A 302 -1.66 10.31 -5.98
C ASN A 302 -0.25 9.98 -5.46
N LYS A 303 0.73 9.75 -6.34
CA LYS A 303 2.10 9.43 -5.92
C LYS A 303 3.16 9.95 -6.90
N ILE A 304 4.26 10.47 -6.36
CA ILE A 304 5.44 10.93 -7.10
C ILE A 304 6.73 10.45 -6.42
N ALA A 305 7.79 10.27 -7.19
CA ALA A 305 9.14 9.97 -6.69
C ALA A 305 10.21 10.44 -7.67
N PHE A 306 11.36 10.89 -7.18
CA PHE A 306 12.56 10.96 -8.00
C PHE A 306 13.22 9.58 -8.07
N THR A 307 13.87 9.26 -9.19
CA THR A 307 14.77 8.10 -9.23
C THR A 307 15.93 8.28 -8.23
N PRO A 308 16.44 7.21 -7.60
CA PRO A 308 17.58 7.29 -6.69
C PRO A 308 18.85 7.93 -7.27
N ASP A 309 19.07 7.81 -8.59
CA ASP A 309 20.13 8.51 -9.32
C ASP A 309 19.83 10.01 -9.62
N GLY A 310 18.59 10.44 -9.38
CA GLY A 310 18.10 11.80 -9.60
C GLY A 310 17.86 12.20 -11.07
N GLN A 311 18.03 11.27 -12.02
CA GLN A 311 17.91 11.56 -13.45
C GLN A 311 16.47 11.81 -13.90
N PHE A 312 15.50 11.10 -13.31
CA PHE A 312 14.09 11.18 -13.72
C PHE A 312 13.18 11.45 -12.53
N LEU A 313 12.00 12.00 -12.83
CA LEU A 313 10.86 11.96 -11.92
C LEU A 313 9.86 10.94 -12.45
N VAL A 314 9.26 10.17 -11.54
CA VAL A 314 8.20 9.21 -11.80
C VAL A 314 6.94 9.66 -11.08
N SER A 315 5.79 9.50 -11.72
CA SER A 315 4.49 9.90 -11.18
C SER A 315 3.43 8.88 -11.57
N GLY A 316 2.57 8.50 -10.64
CA GLY A 316 1.43 7.63 -10.88
C GLY A 316 0.12 8.38 -10.73
N SER A 317 -0.77 8.22 -11.70
CA SER A 317 -2.17 8.58 -11.60
C SER A 317 -3.02 7.32 -11.47
N PHE A 318 -3.99 7.36 -10.57
CA PHE A 318 -4.92 6.25 -10.31
C PHE A 318 -6.30 6.52 -10.95
N ILE A 319 -7.22 5.59 -10.77
CA ILE A 319 -8.57 5.61 -11.34
C ILE A 319 -9.61 5.71 -10.21
N SER A 320 -10.61 6.56 -10.39
CA SER A 320 -11.84 6.54 -9.58
C SER A 320 -13.08 6.45 -10.50
N GLY A 321 -13.42 5.23 -10.95
CA GLY A 321 -14.54 4.97 -11.86
C GLY A 321 -14.27 3.82 -12.85
N GLU A 322 -15.30 3.40 -13.57
CA GLU A 322 -15.26 2.16 -14.39
C GLU A 322 -14.65 2.32 -15.80
N GLU A 323 -14.52 3.55 -16.31
CA GLU A 323 -14.25 3.83 -17.74
C GLU A 323 -12.91 4.57 -18.03
N ALA A 324 -11.95 4.56 -17.11
CA ALA A 324 -10.67 5.26 -17.30
C ALA A 324 -9.46 4.40 -16.93
N GLU A 325 -8.34 4.60 -17.62
CA GLU A 325 -7.05 3.95 -17.31
C GLU A 325 -6.15 4.88 -16.48
N GLY A 326 -5.48 4.32 -15.47
CA GLY A 326 -4.43 4.98 -14.70
C GLY A 326 -3.10 4.93 -15.46
N THR A 327 -2.16 5.80 -15.11
CA THR A 327 -0.87 5.85 -15.82
C THR A 327 0.33 6.09 -14.91
N ILE A 328 1.43 5.40 -15.17
CA ILE A 328 2.76 5.86 -14.77
C ILE A 328 3.33 6.74 -15.88
N LYS A 329 3.87 7.90 -15.51
CA LYS A 329 4.69 8.76 -16.38
C LYS A 329 6.09 8.92 -15.83
N ILE A 330 7.05 8.95 -16.76
CA ILE A 330 8.47 9.15 -16.48
C ILE A 330 8.91 10.42 -17.18
N TRP A 331 9.51 11.33 -16.42
CA TRP A 331 9.79 12.70 -16.84
C TRP A 331 11.28 12.98 -16.87
N ASP A 332 11.74 13.59 -17.96
CA ASP A 332 12.87 14.51 -17.90
C ASP A 332 12.36 15.77 -17.20
N TRP A 333 12.57 15.83 -15.88
CA TRP A 333 12.12 16.93 -15.04
C TRP A 333 12.90 18.22 -15.30
N GLN A 334 14.11 18.13 -15.88
CA GLN A 334 14.96 19.28 -16.19
C GLN A 334 14.47 19.98 -17.47
N GLN A 335 14.17 19.21 -18.52
CA GLN A 335 13.60 19.69 -19.78
C GLN A 335 12.10 19.95 -19.71
N GLY A 336 11.39 19.33 -18.76
CA GLY A 336 9.95 19.45 -18.62
C GLY A 336 9.13 18.55 -19.54
N LYS A 337 9.65 17.36 -19.88
CA LYS A 337 9.06 16.47 -20.89
C LYS A 337 8.77 15.09 -20.31
N SER A 338 7.58 14.57 -20.58
CA SER A 338 7.28 13.14 -20.40
C SER A 338 8.06 12.35 -21.46
N ILE A 339 8.96 11.47 -21.02
CA ILE A 339 9.72 10.54 -21.87
C ILE A 339 8.86 9.32 -22.20
N ARG A 340 8.04 8.87 -21.23
CA ARG A 340 7.26 7.63 -21.32
C ARG A 340 5.96 7.77 -20.54
N THR A 341 4.90 7.17 -21.06
CA THR A 341 3.62 6.90 -20.35
C THR A 341 3.34 5.41 -20.47
N GLN A 342 2.82 4.80 -19.41
CA GLN A 342 2.53 3.37 -19.32
C GLN A 342 1.20 3.17 -18.58
N GLY A 343 0.31 2.33 -19.10
CA GLY A 343 -0.95 1.97 -18.44
C GLY A 343 -0.69 1.27 -17.10
N TYR A 344 -1.49 1.60 -16.09
CA TYR A 344 -1.24 1.30 -14.69
C TYR A 344 -2.56 1.15 -13.92
N ASP A 345 -2.68 0.08 -13.14
CA ASP A 345 -3.91 -0.33 -12.44
C ASP A 345 -3.63 -0.49 -10.94
N GLY A 346 -3.17 0.59 -10.31
CA GLY A 346 -2.77 0.56 -8.90
C GLY A 346 -2.71 1.92 -8.25
N GLU A 347 -2.57 1.89 -6.92
CA GLU A 347 -2.53 3.08 -6.07
C GLU A 347 -1.08 3.39 -5.62
N SER A 348 -0.15 2.44 -5.69
CA SER A 348 1.18 2.56 -5.09
C SER A 348 2.28 1.93 -5.94
N PHE A 349 3.35 2.69 -6.22
CA PHE A 349 4.56 2.21 -6.89
C PHE A 349 5.82 2.39 -6.02
N SER A 350 6.92 1.69 -6.35
CA SER A 350 8.24 1.85 -5.72
C SER A 350 9.34 1.71 -6.77
N LEU A 351 10.48 2.37 -6.56
CA LEU A 351 11.63 2.38 -7.47
C LEU A 351 12.79 1.60 -6.87
N SER A 352 13.48 0.80 -7.68
CA SER A 352 14.69 0.11 -7.23
C SER A 352 15.83 1.09 -7.00
N GLN A 353 16.72 0.79 -6.03
CA GLN A 353 17.82 1.67 -5.65
C GLN A 353 18.86 1.88 -6.77
N ASP A 354 18.95 0.95 -7.72
CA ASP A 354 19.78 1.09 -8.92
C ASP A 354 19.13 1.92 -10.05
N SER A 355 17.92 2.46 -9.82
CA SER A 355 17.12 3.27 -10.76
C SER A 355 16.75 2.55 -12.07
N LYS A 356 16.77 1.20 -12.10
CA LYS A 356 16.42 0.42 -13.30
C LYS A 356 15.00 -0.14 -13.31
N LEU A 357 14.40 -0.40 -12.15
CA LEU A 357 13.09 -1.06 -12.04
C LEU A 357 12.08 -0.16 -11.35
N ILE A 358 10.82 -0.34 -11.73
CA ILE A 358 9.64 0.13 -11.00
C ILE A 358 8.76 -1.07 -10.66
N ALA A 359 8.35 -1.15 -9.39
CA ALA A 359 7.34 -2.06 -8.91
C ALA A 359 5.98 -1.36 -8.81
N GLY A 360 4.91 -2.07 -9.17
CA GLY A 360 3.55 -1.52 -9.32
C GLY A 360 2.61 -2.53 -9.96
N ASN A 361 1.30 -2.24 -9.98
CA ASN A 361 0.32 -3.09 -10.66
C ASN A 361 0.26 -2.73 -12.16
N PHE A 362 0.88 -3.55 -13.01
CA PHE A 362 0.91 -3.34 -14.46
C PHE A 362 0.03 -4.36 -15.20
N GLY A 363 -1.15 -4.64 -14.64
CA GLY A 363 -2.05 -5.72 -15.06
C GLY A 363 -1.59 -7.08 -14.52
N ASP A 364 -0.98 -7.89 -15.36
CA ASP A 364 -0.48 -9.24 -15.05
C ASP A 364 0.92 -9.27 -14.40
N GLY A 365 1.71 -8.20 -14.52
CA GLY A 365 3.10 -8.14 -14.02
C GLY A 365 3.32 -7.08 -12.94
N ILE A 366 4.23 -7.36 -11.99
CA ILE A 366 4.51 -6.46 -10.83
C ILE A 366 5.71 -5.55 -11.06
N LEU A 367 6.49 -5.79 -12.13
CA LEU A 367 7.75 -5.11 -12.43
C LEU A 367 7.81 -4.64 -13.87
N LEU A 368 8.34 -3.43 -14.06
CA LEU A 368 8.84 -2.95 -15.35
C LEU A 368 10.32 -2.55 -15.24
N GLU A 369 11.05 -2.70 -16.33
CA GLU A 369 12.29 -1.95 -16.56
C GLU A 369 11.91 -0.50 -16.93
N LEU A 370 12.48 0.45 -16.19
CA LEU A 370 12.03 1.84 -16.12
C LEU A 370 12.25 2.60 -17.45
N LYS A 371 13.34 2.34 -18.17
CA LYS A 371 13.72 3.12 -19.37
C LYS A 371 13.03 2.61 -20.64
N THR A 372 12.87 1.30 -20.74
CA THR A 372 12.30 0.56 -21.87
C THR A 372 10.80 0.31 -21.72
N GLY A 373 10.26 0.39 -20.50
CA GLY A 373 8.87 0.03 -20.18
C GLY A 373 8.58 -1.46 -20.32
N GLN A 374 9.62 -2.30 -20.46
CA GLN A 374 9.46 -3.73 -20.64
C GLN A 374 8.95 -4.37 -19.34
N LYS A 375 7.83 -5.10 -19.41
CA LYS A 375 7.38 -5.98 -18.34
C LYS A 375 8.44 -7.03 -18.05
N ILE A 376 8.83 -7.12 -16.78
CA ILE A 376 9.70 -8.19 -16.29
C ILE A 376 8.79 -9.28 -15.74
N ASP A 377 8.85 -10.46 -16.38
CA ASP A 377 8.18 -11.63 -15.83
C ASP A 377 8.81 -12.00 -14.48
N SER A 378 7.94 -12.20 -13.51
CA SER A 378 8.29 -12.50 -12.11
C SER A 378 7.64 -13.80 -11.63
N ASN A 379 6.87 -14.48 -12.49
CA ASN A 379 5.98 -15.60 -12.13
C ASN A 379 4.99 -15.29 -10.99
N ILE A 380 4.76 -14.01 -10.66
CA ILE A 380 3.76 -13.57 -9.67
C ILE A 380 2.45 -13.30 -10.40
N ASN A 381 1.47 -14.19 -10.20
CA ASN A 381 0.08 -13.92 -10.61
C ASN A 381 -0.57 -12.92 -9.63
N ILE A 382 -0.43 -11.62 -9.91
CA ILE A 382 -1.00 -10.55 -9.07
C ILE A 382 -2.54 -10.64 -8.98
N PRO A 383 -3.31 -10.84 -10.08
CA PRO A 383 -4.77 -10.85 -9.98
C PRO A 383 -5.29 -11.90 -8.99
N MET A 384 -4.70 -13.11 -8.97
CA MET A 384 -5.07 -14.14 -7.99
C MET A 384 -4.64 -13.82 -6.54
N GLN A 385 -3.72 -12.87 -6.35
CA GLN A 385 -3.22 -12.44 -5.05
C GLN A 385 -3.77 -11.07 -4.60
N GLY A 386 -4.69 -10.49 -5.37
CA GLY A 386 -5.50 -9.34 -5.01
C GLY A 386 -4.83 -7.98 -5.17
N GLY A 387 -4.05 -7.79 -6.24
CA GLY A 387 -3.29 -6.55 -6.43
C GLY A 387 -2.10 -6.45 -5.49
N ALA A 388 -1.25 -5.44 -5.68
CA ALA A 388 -0.37 -4.94 -4.64
C ALA A 388 -0.91 -3.59 -4.13
N SER A 389 -1.42 -3.57 -2.89
CA SER A 389 -1.92 -2.36 -2.21
C SER A 389 -0.76 -1.52 -1.68
N ALA A 390 0.26 -2.19 -1.14
CA ALA A 390 1.47 -1.57 -0.62
C ALA A 390 2.69 -2.33 -1.12
N LEU A 391 3.77 -1.61 -1.48
CA LEU A 391 5.00 -2.20 -1.95
C LEU A 391 6.22 -1.29 -1.78
N ALA A 392 7.37 -1.88 -1.52
CA ALA A 392 8.66 -1.21 -1.35
C ALA A 392 9.84 -2.13 -1.70
N PHE A 393 10.81 -1.63 -2.46
CA PHE A 393 12.11 -2.28 -2.56
C PHE A 393 12.94 -2.09 -1.28
N SER A 394 13.73 -3.10 -0.94
CA SER A 394 14.79 -3.01 0.08
C SER A 394 15.89 -2.02 -0.34
N PRO A 395 16.67 -1.47 0.62
CA PRO A 395 17.75 -0.53 0.31
C PRO A 395 18.92 -1.12 -0.50
N ASP A 396 19.05 -2.44 -0.56
CA ASP A 396 20.02 -3.14 -1.42
C ASP A 396 19.41 -3.56 -2.77
N GLY A 397 18.12 -3.30 -3.00
CA GLY A 397 17.38 -3.64 -4.22
C GLY A 397 17.08 -5.12 -4.41
N LYS A 398 17.48 -6.00 -3.48
CA LYS A 398 17.35 -7.46 -3.63
C LYS A 398 16.02 -8.04 -3.19
N ILE A 399 15.21 -7.29 -2.43
CA ILE A 399 13.91 -7.75 -1.95
C ILE A 399 12.85 -6.73 -2.34
N LEU A 400 11.78 -7.19 -2.96
CA LEU A 400 10.52 -6.45 -3.08
C LEU A 400 9.59 -6.93 -1.96
N ALA A 401 9.38 -6.10 -0.95
CA ALA A 401 8.31 -6.31 0.01
C ALA A 401 7.00 -5.80 -0.62
N TRP A 402 5.96 -6.63 -0.65
CA TRP A 402 4.64 -6.20 -1.11
C TRP A 402 3.50 -6.90 -0.37
N ALA A 403 2.39 -6.19 -0.19
CA ALA A 403 1.16 -6.73 0.33
C ALA A 403 0.08 -6.66 -0.74
N GLY A 404 -0.72 -7.73 -0.81
CA GLY A 404 -1.95 -7.83 -1.58
C GLY A 404 -2.98 -8.54 -0.75
N GLN A 405 -4.26 -8.23 -0.92
CA GLN A 405 -5.35 -8.88 -0.21
C GLN A 405 -6.01 -9.89 -1.15
N PRO A 406 -5.64 -11.19 -1.11
CA PRO A 406 -6.19 -12.14 -2.07
C PRO A 406 -7.69 -12.30 -1.80
N PRO A 407 -8.51 -12.47 -2.86
CA PRO A 407 -9.97 -12.54 -2.72
C PRO A 407 -10.48 -13.72 -1.88
N THR A 408 -9.61 -14.65 -1.47
CA THR A 408 -9.94 -15.89 -0.77
C THR A 408 -9.03 -16.22 0.42
N PHE A 409 -8.06 -15.36 0.78
CA PHE A 409 -7.11 -15.64 1.87
C PHE A 409 -7.43 -14.81 3.12
N PRO A 410 -7.36 -15.36 4.35
CA PRO A 410 -8.12 -14.77 5.44
C PRO A 410 -7.46 -13.58 6.16
N ASN A 411 -6.13 -13.51 6.13
CA ASN A 411 -5.35 -12.40 6.70
C ASN A 411 -4.43 -11.83 5.62
N PRO A 412 -4.31 -10.49 5.50
CA PRO A 412 -3.28 -9.85 4.69
C PRO A 412 -1.87 -10.20 5.19
N LEU A 413 -0.95 -10.35 4.25
CA LEU A 413 0.43 -10.74 4.52
C LEU A 413 1.39 -9.99 3.58
N ILE A 414 2.55 -9.60 4.10
CA ILE A 414 3.60 -8.94 3.30
C ILE A 414 4.54 -10.03 2.79
N ARG A 415 4.64 -10.19 1.47
CA ARG A 415 5.54 -11.13 0.81
C ARG A 415 6.89 -10.45 0.58
N LEU A 416 7.97 -11.13 0.94
CA LEU A 416 9.34 -10.71 0.64
C LEU A 416 9.83 -11.49 -0.58
N TRP A 417 9.77 -10.88 -1.76
CA TRP A 417 10.15 -11.51 -3.02
C TRP A 417 11.60 -11.17 -3.40
N PRO A 418 12.50 -12.17 -3.59
CA PRO A 418 13.85 -11.93 -4.08
C PRO A 418 13.85 -11.40 -5.52
N VAL A 419 14.57 -10.31 -5.75
CA VAL A 419 14.70 -9.61 -7.04
C VAL A 419 15.91 -10.16 -7.78
N GLY A 420 15.69 -11.19 -8.60
CA GLY A 420 16.72 -11.87 -9.38
C GLY A 420 16.74 -13.39 -9.13
N GLU A 421 17.88 -14.03 -9.38
CA GLU A 421 18.04 -15.46 -9.06
C GLU A 421 18.00 -15.69 -7.54
N PRO A 422 17.16 -16.62 -7.04
CA PRO A 422 17.08 -16.91 -5.61
C PRO A 422 18.34 -17.60 -5.12
N ILE A 423 19.06 -16.97 -4.19
CA ILE A 423 20.22 -17.59 -3.53
C ILE A 423 19.69 -18.67 -2.58
N ALA A 424 20.14 -19.91 -2.76
CA ALA A 424 19.63 -21.07 -2.00
C ALA A 424 19.72 -20.94 -0.47
N GLU A 425 20.63 -20.09 0.05
CA GLU A 425 20.72 -19.77 1.48
C GLU A 425 19.50 -18.98 2.01
N GLU A 426 18.88 -18.08 1.24
CA GLU A 426 17.75 -17.26 1.73
C GLU A 426 16.47 -18.07 1.95
N LEU A 427 16.27 -19.12 1.13
CA LEU A 427 15.19 -20.10 1.29
C LEU A 427 15.39 -20.96 2.55
N SER A 428 16.64 -21.25 2.93
CA SER A 428 16.93 -22.07 4.12
C SER A 428 16.52 -21.41 5.44
N LEU A 429 16.56 -20.08 5.50
CA LEU A 429 16.15 -19.29 6.67
C LEU A 429 14.62 -19.22 6.85
N ALA A 430 13.82 -19.81 5.96
CA ALA A 430 12.36 -19.81 6.04
C ALA A 430 11.74 -20.79 7.06
N SER A 431 12.54 -21.49 7.86
CA SER A 431 12.05 -22.54 8.79
C SER A 431 12.53 -22.43 10.25
N ALA A 432 13.41 -21.49 10.59
CA ALA A 432 13.94 -21.36 11.94
C ALA A 432 12.96 -20.63 12.88
N ALA A 433 12.56 -21.31 13.96
CA ALA A 433 11.85 -20.77 15.15
C ALA A 433 10.34 -20.43 15.06
N SER A 434 9.61 -20.85 14.03
CA SER A 434 8.15 -20.71 13.98
C SER A 434 7.41 -22.06 14.07
N ASN A 435 6.93 -22.41 15.27
CA ASN A 435 6.05 -23.57 15.46
C ASN A 435 4.65 -23.40 14.81
N ARG A 436 4.36 -22.26 14.17
CA ARG A 436 3.06 -21.95 13.53
C ARG A 436 2.65 -23.01 12.49
N ALA A 437 3.60 -23.61 11.78
CA ALA A 437 3.34 -24.66 10.77
C ALA A 437 2.61 -25.90 11.35
N ASN A 438 2.70 -26.14 12.66
CA ASN A 438 2.02 -27.25 13.33
C ASN A 438 0.56 -26.92 13.72
N TYR A 439 0.06 -25.71 13.43
CA TYR A 439 -1.27 -25.22 13.80
C TYR A 439 -2.02 -24.78 12.53
N MET A 440 -3.35 -24.95 12.52
CA MET A 440 -4.20 -24.30 11.54
C MET A 440 -4.36 -22.82 11.93
N PRO A 441 -3.97 -21.85 11.08
CA PRO A 441 -4.11 -20.43 11.41
C PRO A 441 -5.59 -20.06 11.52
N ILE A 442 -5.94 -19.25 12.52
CA ILE A 442 -7.28 -18.64 12.63
C ILE A 442 -7.19 -17.19 12.14
N PRO A 443 -8.11 -16.73 11.29
CA PRO A 443 -8.11 -15.35 10.82
C PRO A 443 -8.35 -14.39 11.98
N LEU A 444 -7.56 -13.32 12.07
CA LEU A 444 -7.68 -12.40 13.21
C LEU A 444 -8.99 -11.61 13.16
N ILE A 445 -9.47 -11.32 11.95
CA ILE A 445 -10.72 -10.61 11.69
C ILE A 445 -11.96 -11.42 12.10
N ASP A 446 -11.94 -12.75 11.95
CA ASP A 446 -13.03 -13.65 12.35
C ASP A 446 -13.27 -13.64 13.87
N ILE A 447 -12.22 -13.38 14.64
CA ILE A 447 -12.25 -13.32 16.10
C ILE A 447 -12.55 -11.88 16.59
N TRP A 448 -11.93 -10.88 15.95
CA TRP A 448 -11.85 -9.50 16.43
C TRP A 448 -12.16 -8.45 15.36
N ALA A 449 -13.29 -8.60 14.68
CA ALA A 449 -13.81 -7.64 13.69
C ALA A 449 -13.80 -6.18 14.20
N ASP A 450 -14.15 -5.97 15.49
CA ASP A 450 -14.26 -4.65 16.12
C ASP A 450 -12.90 -4.03 16.55
N GLY A 451 -11.80 -4.80 16.53
CA GLY A 451 -10.50 -4.36 17.06
C GLY A 451 -9.74 -5.45 17.80
N LEU A 452 -8.45 -5.63 17.46
CA LEU A 452 -7.56 -6.57 18.15
C LEU A 452 -7.33 -6.15 19.62
N PRO A 453 -7.36 -7.10 20.57
CA PRO A 453 -7.25 -6.78 21.99
C PRO A 453 -5.85 -6.28 22.35
N ILE A 454 -5.82 -5.22 23.16
CA ILE A 454 -4.62 -4.65 23.77
C ILE A 454 -4.66 -4.96 25.26
N ILE A 455 -3.72 -5.74 25.76
CA ILE A 455 -3.71 -6.24 27.15
C ILE A 455 -2.37 -6.00 27.83
N ALA A 456 -2.39 -5.74 29.14
CA ALA A 456 -1.18 -5.56 29.95
C ALA A 456 -0.48 -6.89 30.26
N GLU A 457 -1.27 -7.95 30.49
CA GLU A 457 -0.77 -9.27 30.84
C GLU A 457 -1.28 -10.32 29.83
N PRO A 458 -0.42 -10.84 28.93
CA PRO A 458 -0.80 -11.87 27.95
C PRO A 458 -1.52 -13.08 28.57
N LYS A 459 -1.07 -13.54 29.76
CA LYS A 459 -1.67 -14.69 30.46
C LYS A 459 -3.10 -14.45 30.95
N ALA A 460 -3.57 -13.20 31.03
CA ALA A 460 -4.95 -12.91 31.43
C ALA A 460 -5.98 -13.27 30.33
N ILE A 461 -5.52 -13.65 29.14
CA ILE A 461 -6.39 -14.13 28.07
C ILE A 461 -6.81 -15.60 28.35
N ALA A 462 -8.12 -15.82 28.42
CA ALA A 462 -8.75 -17.13 28.53
C ALA A 462 -9.68 -17.35 27.33
N VAL A 463 -10.14 -18.57 27.06
CA VAL A 463 -10.84 -18.82 25.78
C VAL A 463 -12.19 -18.13 25.68
N SER A 464 -12.93 -17.97 26.80
CA SER A 464 -14.21 -17.25 26.83
C SER A 464 -14.07 -15.76 26.40
N PRO A 465 -13.12 -14.97 26.94
CA PRO A 465 -12.76 -13.65 26.41
C PRO A 465 -12.35 -13.58 24.94
N LEU A 466 -11.86 -14.67 24.34
CA LEU A 466 -11.42 -14.66 22.94
C LEU A 466 -12.57 -14.55 21.94
N ARG A 467 -13.85 -14.76 22.32
CA ARG A 467 -14.98 -14.89 21.37
C ARG A 467 -14.79 -15.97 20.28
N ILE A 468 -13.80 -16.86 20.39
CA ILE A 468 -13.58 -17.93 19.40
C ILE A 468 -14.84 -18.81 19.35
N PRO A 469 -15.51 -18.99 18.19
CA PRO A 469 -16.84 -19.60 18.11
C PRO A 469 -16.95 -21.09 18.51
N ALA A 470 -15.84 -21.72 18.89
CA ALA A 470 -15.70 -23.16 19.09
C ALA A 470 -15.72 -23.59 20.57
N LEU A 471 -16.42 -22.85 21.44
CA LEU A 471 -16.52 -23.18 22.87
C LEU A 471 -17.84 -23.86 23.24
N LYS A 472 -17.80 -25.19 23.27
CA LYS A 472 -18.53 -25.95 24.29
C LYS A 472 -17.77 -25.82 25.62
N PRO A 473 -18.44 -25.81 26.79
CA PRO A 473 -17.74 -25.73 28.07
C PRO A 473 -16.81 -26.94 28.24
N ALA A 474 -15.49 -26.71 28.31
CA ALA A 474 -14.51 -27.72 28.65
C ALA A 474 -14.50 -27.92 30.18
N GLU A 475 -14.38 -29.16 30.65
CA GLU A 475 -14.23 -29.42 32.09
C GLU A 475 -12.83 -29.06 32.61
N GLU A 476 -11.83 -29.03 31.73
CA GLU A 476 -10.43 -28.71 32.04
C GLU A 476 -9.85 -27.72 31.02
N GLU A 477 -9.29 -26.61 31.52
CA GLU A 477 -8.57 -25.60 30.73
C GLU A 477 -7.21 -25.26 31.38
N GLU A 478 -6.12 -25.45 30.64
CA GLU A 478 -4.76 -25.12 31.07
C GLU A 478 -4.22 -23.94 30.25
N VAL A 479 -3.78 -22.87 30.93
CA VAL A 479 -3.21 -21.66 30.31
C VAL A 479 -1.73 -21.49 30.70
N SER A 480 -0.86 -21.58 29.70
CA SER A 480 0.59 -21.36 29.83
C SER A 480 1.02 -20.11 29.03
N VAL A 481 2.10 -19.45 29.47
CA VAL A 481 2.67 -18.27 28.81
C VAL A 481 4.19 -18.39 28.74
N GLU A 482 4.75 -18.04 27.59
CA GLU A 482 6.18 -18.02 27.30
C GLU A 482 6.58 -16.64 26.76
N TYR A 483 7.81 -16.20 27.06
CA TYR A 483 8.39 -14.97 26.53
C TYR A 483 9.75 -15.30 25.88
N PRO A 484 9.78 -15.78 24.62
CA PRO A 484 11.03 -16.18 23.96
C PRO A 484 12.06 -15.06 23.86
N HIS A 485 11.60 -13.81 23.76
CA HIS A 485 12.41 -12.59 23.78
C HIS A 485 11.52 -11.39 24.13
N ALA A 486 12.13 -10.23 24.40
CA ALA A 486 11.44 -9.02 24.89
C ALA A 486 10.34 -8.46 23.96
N SER A 487 10.32 -8.87 22.68
CA SER A 487 9.32 -8.46 21.69
C SER A 487 8.28 -9.52 21.33
N LYS A 488 8.21 -10.64 22.07
CA LYS A 488 7.25 -11.72 21.79
C LYS A 488 6.75 -12.37 23.07
N ALA A 489 5.43 -12.48 23.19
CA ALA A 489 4.79 -13.36 24.15
C ALA A 489 3.98 -14.42 23.40
N ILE A 490 3.98 -15.64 23.90
CA ILE A 490 3.18 -16.74 23.36
C ILE A 490 2.30 -17.24 24.51
N VAL A 491 0.99 -17.26 24.30
CA VAL A 491 0.05 -17.95 25.20
C VAL A 491 -0.37 -19.25 24.52
N THR A 492 -0.28 -20.35 25.24
CA THR A 492 -0.84 -21.64 24.81
C THR A 492 -1.95 -22.03 25.76
N ILE A 493 -3.17 -22.17 25.23
CA ILE A 493 -4.34 -22.62 25.97
C ILE A 493 -4.68 -24.02 25.48
N THR A 494 -4.74 -25.00 26.39
CA THR A 494 -5.13 -26.38 26.07
C THR A 494 -6.43 -26.70 26.80
N GLN A 495 -7.41 -27.25 26.09
CA GLN A 495 -8.68 -27.72 26.63
C GLN A 495 -8.81 -29.21 26.39
N THR A 496 -9.21 -29.94 27.43
CA THR A 496 -9.46 -31.39 27.45
C THR A 496 -10.88 -31.68 27.95
N ASN A 497 -11.34 -32.93 27.81
CA ASN A 497 -12.67 -33.38 28.23
C ASN A 497 -13.78 -32.51 27.60
N LEU A 498 -13.75 -32.39 26.27
CA LEU A 498 -14.72 -31.62 25.51
C LEU A 498 -16.05 -32.38 25.41
N PRO A 499 -17.22 -31.70 25.43
CA PRO A 499 -18.54 -32.33 25.25
C PRO A 499 -18.85 -32.82 23.81
N ASP A 500 -17.81 -33.15 23.03
CA ASP A 500 -17.92 -33.63 21.66
C ASP A 500 -16.99 -34.83 21.46
N ASP A 501 -17.58 -36.01 21.24
CA ASP A 501 -16.82 -37.26 21.11
C ASP A 501 -15.93 -37.31 19.85
N SER A 502 -15.98 -36.32 18.95
CA SER A 502 -15.08 -36.28 17.80
C SER A 502 -13.64 -35.85 18.13
N VAL A 503 -13.44 -35.03 19.18
CA VAL A 503 -12.14 -34.39 19.49
C VAL A 503 -11.82 -34.52 20.99
N LEU A 504 -10.68 -35.14 21.31
CA LEU A 504 -10.18 -35.31 22.69
C LEU A 504 -9.69 -34.01 23.34
N GLY A 505 -9.30 -33.03 22.53
CA GLY A 505 -8.85 -31.74 23.03
C GLY A 505 -8.54 -30.75 21.92
N LEU A 506 -8.64 -29.48 22.28
CA LEU A 506 -8.29 -28.33 21.45
C LEU A 506 -7.12 -27.59 22.08
N ARG A 507 -6.22 -27.06 21.27
CA ARG A 507 -5.11 -26.24 21.73
C ARG A 507 -4.96 -24.99 20.87
N TYR A 508 -5.05 -23.84 21.50
CA TYR A 508 -4.82 -22.54 20.87
C TYR A 508 -3.40 -22.06 21.16
N ARG A 509 -2.74 -21.50 20.16
CA ARG A 509 -1.50 -20.74 20.29
C ARG A 509 -1.78 -19.30 19.83
N ILE A 510 -1.49 -18.35 20.71
CA ILE A 510 -1.74 -16.93 20.49
C ILE A 510 -0.39 -16.22 20.65
N GLU A 511 0.06 -15.52 19.62
CA GLU A 511 1.30 -14.74 19.66
C GLU A 511 0.98 -13.25 19.77
N PHE A 512 1.76 -12.55 20.59
CA PHE A 512 1.61 -11.12 20.87
C PHE A 512 2.92 -10.38 20.63
N ALA A 513 2.81 -9.13 20.19
CA ALA A 513 3.92 -8.17 20.12
C ALA A 513 3.67 -6.96 21.05
N PRO A 514 4.72 -6.25 21.50
CA PRO A 514 4.58 -5.04 22.30
C PRO A 514 3.80 -3.96 21.54
N TYR A 515 2.86 -3.33 22.22
CA TYR A 515 2.05 -2.24 21.70
C TYR A 515 2.37 -0.92 22.43
N GLY A 516 2.60 0.15 21.67
CA GLY A 516 2.88 1.48 22.22
C GLY A 516 4.27 1.64 22.84
N SER A 517 4.40 2.73 23.61
CA SER A 517 5.63 3.12 24.30
C SER A 517 5.86 2.29 25.55
N GLN A 518 7.10 1.82 25.75
CA GLN A 518 7.49 1.12 26.99
C GLN A 518 7.30 1.97 28.26
N GLN A 519 7.27 3.30 28.15
CA GLN A 519 7.11 4.21 29.29
C GLN A 519 5.66 4.28 29.80
N GLN A 520 4.66 4.01 28.94
CA GLN A 520 3.25 4.12 29.28
C GLN A 520 2.66 2.83 29.89
N GLY A 521 3.48 1.80 30.04
CA GLY A 521 3.09 0.45 30.45
C GLY A 521 3.45 -0.60 29.40
N LYS A 522 3.65 -1.85 29.82
CA LYS A 522 3.90 -2.96 28.88
C LYS A 522 2.57 -3.51 28.36
N PHE A 523 2.05 -2.89 27.32
CA PHE A 523 0.90 -3.42 26.59
C PHE A 523 1.34 -4.36 25.47
N TRP A 524 0.46 -5.31 25.15
CA TRP A 524 0.64 -6.35 24.15
C TRP A 524 -0.59 -6.40 23.27
N LYS A 525 -0.39 -6.50 21.95
CA LYS A 525 -1.47 -6.67 20.96
C LYS A 525 -1.27 -8.01 20.25
N VAL A 526 -2.36 -8.73 19.99
CA VAL A 526 -2.31 -10.01 19.27
C VAL A 526 -1.78 -9.77 17.86
N VAL A 527 -0.88 -10.65 17.41
CA VAL A 527 -0.34 -10.66 16.04
C VAL A 527 -0.59 -11.97 15.31
N TRP A 528 -0.94 -13.06 15.98
CA TRP A 528 -1.24 -14.32 15.30
C TRP A 528 -2.01 -15.27 16.22
N VAL A 529 -2.94 -16.05 15.65
CA VAL A 529 -3.65 -17.13 16.34
C VAL A 529 -3.65 -18.37 15.46
N GLY A 530 -3.48 -19.54 16.08
CA GLY A 530 -3.71 -20.82 15.42
C GLY A 530 -4.19 -21.90 16.39
N THR A 531 -4.78 -22.95 15.85
CA THR A 531 -5.36 -24.07 16.60
C THR A 531 -4.77 -25.41 16.22
N GLN A 532 -4.71 -26.32 17.18
CA GLN A 532 -4.41 -27.73 17.04
C GLN A 532 -5.57 -28.54 17.61
N GLN A 533 -5.86 -29.69 17.00
CA GLN A 533 -6.82 -30.66 17.47
C GLN A 533 -6.11 -31.96 17.86
N LYS A 534 -6.71 -32.72 18.80
CA LYS A 534 -6.30 -34.08 19.14
C LYS A 534 -7.47 -35.02 18.91
N CYS A 535 -7.35 -35.94 17.96
CA CYS A 535 -8.46 -36.80 17.54
C CYS A 535 -8.62 -38.05 18.41
N GLN A 536 -9.83 -38.61 18.45
CA GLN A 536 -10.09 -39.88 19.14
C GLN A 536 -9.37 -41.08 18.48
N PRO A 537 -9.05 -42.15 19.25
CA PRO A 537 -8.49 -43.38 18.71
C PRO A 537 -9.41 -44.00 17.65
N GLY A 538 -8.88 -44.24 16.45
CA GLY A 538 -9.61 -44.85 15.34
C GLY A 538 -10.14 -43.87 14.29
N ARG A 539 -10.04 -42.54 14.49
CA ARG A 539 -10.40 -41.53 13.48
C ARG A 539 -9.25 -40.66 12.96
N GLY A 540 -8.06 -40.74 13.55
CA GLY A 540 -6.93 -39.95 13.10
C GLY A 540 -5.62 -40.24 13.83
N ASN A 541 -4.63 -39.38 13.59
CA ASN A 541 -3.35 -39.42 14.29
C ASN A 541 -3.53 -38.97 15.75
N GLN A 542 -2.96 -39.70 16.72
CA GLN A 542 -3.25 -39.49 18.16
C GLN A 542 -2.48 -38.33 18.81
N ASN A 543 -1.55 -37.72 18.07
CA ASN A 543 -0.82 -36.52 18.47
C ASN A 543 -1.57 -35.26 18.06
N TRP A 544 -1.24 -34.14 18.71
CA TRP A 544 -1.73 -32.81 18.32
C TRP A 544 -1.40 -32.52 16.84
N SER A 545 -2.41 -32.11 16.08
CA SER A 545 -2.33 -31.88 14.64
C SER A 545 -3.01 -30.58 14.23
N SER A 546 -2.54 -29.99 13.12
CA SER A 546 -3.25 -28.93 12.39
C SER A 546 -4.33 -29.46 11.45
N ALA A 547 -4.37 -30.78 11.19
CA ALA A 547 -5.44 -31.40 10.43
C ALA A 547 -6.70 -31.56 11.28
N ASN A 548 -7.86 -31.31 10.68
CA ASN A 548 -9.15 -31.59 11.30
C ASN A 548 -9.31 -33.09 11.56
N CYS A 549 -10.02 -33.43 12.64
CA CYS A 549 -10.46 -34.80 12.87
C CYS A 549 -11.58 -35.18 11.89
N ASN A 550 -11.36 -36.20 11.07
CA ASN A 550 -12.31 -36.72 10.08
C ASN A 550 -13.39 -37.62 10.71
#